data_AF-A0A017HPM4-F1
#
_entry.id   AF-A0A017HPM4-F1
#
_cell.length_a   1.000
_cell.length_b   1.000
_cell.length_c   1.000
_cell.angle_alpha   90.00
_cell.angle_beta   90.00
_cell.angle_gamma   90.00
#
_symmetry.space_group_name_H-M   'P 1'
#
loop_
_entity.id
_entity.type
_entity.pdbx_description
1 polymer ?
#
loop_
_entity_poly.entity_id
_entity_poly.type
_entity_poly.pdbx_seq_one_letter_code
_entity_poly.pdbx_strand_id
1 'polypeptide(L)'
;MSSRTTRRTVTFARPCRIAGYEDHLPAGEYQVDVDEELLEGLSFEAYRRTGTYLLVGSQAGGRGSAEMRPIDPRDLEAALVRDRALSDPAEPGEAALSPLEERS
;
A
#
# COMPACT_ATOMS: atom_id res chain seq x y z
N MET A 1 8.72 21.60 20.69
CA MET A 1 8.05 20.86 19.61
C MET A 1 8.75 19.54 19.41
N SER A 2 8.13 18.46 19.87
CA SER A 2 8.65 17.10 19.75
C SER A 2 7.94 16.42 18.59
N SER A 3 8.66 16.12 17.51
CA SER A 3 8.15 15.38 16.37
C SER A 3 8.82 14.01 16.27
N ARG A 4 8.10 13.04 15.71
CA ARG A 4 8.58 11.70 15.43
C ARG A 4 8.09 11.29 14.05
N THR A 5 8.96 10.64 13.30
CA THR A 5 8.57 9.94 12.07
C THR A 5 8.55 8.44 12.33
N THR A 6 7.44 7.80 11.97
CA THR A 6 7.29 6.35 12.02
C THR A 6 7.37 5.79 10.60
N ARG A 7 8.34 4.91 10.35
CA ARG A 7 8.54 4.26 9.05
C ARG A 7 7.96 2.85 9.02
N ARG A 8 7.29 2.50 7.92
CA ARG A 8 6.77 1.15 7.65
C ARG A 8 6.98 0.78 6.19
N THR A 9 6.97 -0.51 5.89
CA THR A 9 7.06 -1.01 4.51
C THR A 9 5.71 -1.61 4.10
N VAL A 10 5.25 -1.29 2.90
CA VAL A 10 4.07 -1.89 2.27
C VAL A 10 4.48 -2.55 0.96
N THR A 11 3.75 -3.57 0.52
CA THR A 11 4.02 -4.27 -0.73
C THR A 11 2.79 -4.21 -1.61
N PHE A 12 2.99 -3.82 -2.87
CA PHE A 12 1.99 -4.01 -3.92
C PHE A 12 2.43 -5.19 -4.78
N ALA A 13 1.61 -6.23 -4.87
CA ALA A 13 1.89 -7.41 -5.68
C ALA A 13 1.82 -7.09 -7.18
N ARG A 14 1.04 -6.08 -7.57
CA ARG A 14 0.82 -5.67 -8.97
C ARG A 14 0.90 -4.15 -9.10
N PRO A 15 1.07 -3.62 -10.32
CA PRO A 15 1.02 -2.18 -10.54
C PRO A 15 -0.30 -1.60 -10.02
N CYS A 16 -0.20 -0.59 -9.16
CA CYS A 16 -1.36 -0.03 -8.46
C CYS A 16 -1.56 1.45 -8.82
N ARG A 17 -2.81 1.91 -8.72
CA ARG A 17 -3.15 3.32 -8.87
C ARG A 17 -3.57 3.86 -7.51
N ILE A 18 -2.94 4.95 -7.10
CA ILE A 18 -3.26 5.68 -5.88
C ILE A 18 -4.01 6.95 -6.27
N ALA A 19 -5.08 7.29 -5.56
CA ALA A 19 -5.79 8.54 -5.82
C ALA A 19 -4.87 9.74 -5.53
N GLY A 20 -4.92 10.76 -6.38
CA GLY A 20 -4.03 11.92 -6.31
C GLY A 20 -2.66 11.71 -6.97
N TYR A 21 -2.32 10.51 -7.43
CA TYR A 21 -1.12 10.26 -8.23
C TYR A 21 -1.50 10.27 -9.71
N GLU A 22 -0.66 10.89 -10.54
CA GLU A 22 -0.88 10.93 -12.00
C GLU A 22 -0.46 9.60 -12.66
N ASP A 23 0.58 8.98 -12.11
CA ASP A 23 1.17 7.74 -12.59
C ASP A 23 0.71 6.49 -11.84
N HIS A 24 0.96 5.33 -12.46
CA HIS A 24 0.81 4.03 -11.83
C HIS A 24 2.11 3.66 -11.12
N LEU A 25 2.00 3.24 -9.86
CA LEU A 25 3.13 2.72 -9.13
C LEU A 25 3.39 1.27 -9.57
N PRO A 26 4.64 0.90 -9.92
CA PRO A 26 4.96 -0.48 -10.25
C PRO A 26 4.74 -1.42 -9.05
N ALA A 27 4.62 -2.72 -9.32
CA ALA A 27 4.65 -3.72 -8.26
C ALA A 27 5.97 -3.64 -7.48
N GLY A 28 5.91 -3.86 -6.16
CA GLY A 28 7.09 -3.92 -5.32
C GLY A 28 6.87 -3.39 -3.91
N GLU A 29 7.97 -3.28 -3.18
CA GLU A 29 8.01 -2.74 -1.83
C GLU A 29 8.18 -1.22 -1.85
N TYR A 30 7.44 -0.55 -0.98
CA TYR A 30 7.48 0.90 -0.79
C TYR A 30 7.61 1.23 0.69
N GLN A 31 8.43 2.23 1.00
CA GLN A 31 8.48 2.78 2.35
C GLN A 31 7.41 3.85 2.52
N VAL A 32 6.76 3.82 3.67
CA VAL A 32 5.77 4.80 4.11
C VAL A 32 6.30 5.47 5.37
N ASP A 33 6.48 6.78 5.29
CA ASP A 33 6.82 7.63 6.43
C ASP A 33 5.57 8.34 6.94
N VAL A 34 5.31 8.20 8.24
CA VAL A 34 4.21 8.87 8.94
C VAL A 34 4.82 9.86 9.90
N ASP A 35 4.59 11.15 9.65
CA ASP A 35 5.03 12.21 10.55
C ASP A 35 3.97 12.44 11.63
N GLU A 36 4.44 12.50 12.87
CA GLU A 36 3.65 12.62 14.08
C GLU A 36 4.22 13.71 14.97
N GLU A 37 3.36 14.50 15.58
CA GLU A 37 3.71 15.54 16.54
C GLU A 37 3.14 15.17 17.91
N LEU A 38 3.96 15.27 18.95
CA LEU A 38 3.51 15.06 20.32
C LEU A 38 2.58 16.21 20.72
N LEU A 39 1.40 15.84 21.22
CA LEU A 39 0.44 16.79 21.79
C LEU A 39 0.86 17.12 23.23
N GLU A 40 1.40 18.34 23.39
CA GLU A 40 1.79 18.87 24.70
C GLU A 40 0.57 19.24 25.55
N GLY A 41 0.70 19.14 26.88
CA GLY A 41 -0.33 19.56 27.83
C GLY A 41 -1.42 18.51 28.13
N LEU A 42 -1.25 17.26 27.67
CA LEU A 42 -2.10 16.13 28.05
C LEU A 42 -1.51 15.37 29.25
N SER A 43 -2.37 14.70 30.02
CA SER A 43 -1.96 13.83 31.14
C SER A 43 -1.30 12.52 30.68
N PHE A 44 -1.25 12.29 29.37
CA PHE A 44 -0.66 11.12 28.73
C PHE A 44 0.01 11.51 27.42
N GLU A 45 0.91 10.66 26.96
CA GLU A 45 1.60 10.83 25.67
C GLU A 45 0.63 10.55 24.52
N ALA A 46 0.32 11.56 23.72
CA ALA A 46 -0.56 11.44 22.56
C ALA A 46 0.08 12.07 21.34
N TYR A 47 -0.07 11.43 20.18
CA TYR A 47 0.52 11.88 18.93
C TYR A 47 -0.57 12.25 17.93
N ARG A 48 -0.40 13.39 17.26
CA ARG A 48 -1.22 13.77 16.10
C ARG A 48 -0.41 13.56 14.85
N ARG A 49 -0.98 12.82 13.90
CA ARG A 49 -0.41 12.69 12.56
C ARG A 49 -0.43 14.03 11.83
N THR A 50 0.72 14.44 11.32
CA THR A 50 0.91 15.68 10.56
C THR A 50 1.17 15.42 9.07
N GLY A 51 1.59 14.20 8.70
CA GLY A 51 1.80 13.83 7.30
C GLY A 51 1.87 12.32 7.08
N THR A 52 1.68 11.90 5.83
CA THR A 52 1.98 10.54 5.38
C THR A 52 2.57 10.62 3.98
N TYR A 53 3.68 9.93 3.79
CA TYR A 53 4.48 10.03 2.58
C TYR A 53 4.89 8.65 2.10
N LEU A 54 4.83 8.43 0.80
CA LEU A 54 5.31 7.23 0.12
C LEU A 54 6.64 7.54 -0.57
N LEU A 55 7.66 6.72 -0.32
CA LEU A 55 8.96 6.84 -0.97
C LEU A 55 8.96 5.99 -2.24
N VAL A 56 8.80 6.65 -3.40
CA VAL A 56 8.79 6.05 -4.73
C VAL A 56 10.22 5.99 -5.27
N GLY A 57 10.61 4.89 -5.91
CA GLY A 57 11.96 4.75 -6.49
C GLY A 57 13.05 4.30 -5.52
N SER A 58 12.74 4.15 -4.22
CA SER A 58 13.61 3.51 -3.22
C SER A 58 13.52 1.97 -3.24
N GLN A 59 13.29 1.36 -4.41
CA GLN A 59 13.31 -0.10 -4.50
C GLN A 59 14.68 -0.61 -4.08
N ALA A 60 14.71 -1.70 -3.31
CA ALA A 60 15.93 -2.35 -2.86
C ALA A 60 16.82 -2.71 -4.07
N GLY A 61 17.81 -1.87 -4.37
CA GLY A 61 18.75 -2.04 -5.49
C GLY A 61 18.67 -0.97 -6.60
N GLY A 62 17.70 -0.05 -6.56
CA GLY A 62 17.60 1.04 -7.52
C GLY A 62 18.66 2.12 -7.27
N ARG A 63 19.53 2.38 -8.26
CA ARG A 63 20.40 3.57 -8.27
C ARG A 63 19.58 4.81 -8.68
N GLY A 64 18.73 5.28 -7.78
CA GLY A 64 17.90 6.47 -7.99
C GLY A 64 17.65 7.21 -6.68
N SER A 65 17.40 8.52 -6.76
CA SER A 65 16.88 9.27 -5.60
C SER A 65 15.47 8.78 -5.31
N ALA A 66 15.20 8.41 -4.05
CA ALA A 66 13.84 8.18 -3.61
C ALA A 66 13.06 9.51 -3.71
N GLU A 67 11.89 9.47 -4.33
CA GLU A 67 10.95 10.58 -4.39
C GLU A 67 9.94 10.41 -3.26
N MET A 68 9.83 11.40 -2.37
CA MET A 68 8.86 11.40 -1.29
C MET A 68 7.57 12.07 -1.75
N ARG A 69 6.50 11.29 -1.92
CA ARG A 69 5.20 11.78 -2.38
C ARG A 69 4.18 11.78 -1.25
N PRO A 70 3.44 12.88 -1.03
CA PRO A 70 2.37 12.92 -0.02
C PRO A 70 1.23 11.99 -0.44
N ILE A 71 0.66 11.28 0.53
CA ILE A 71 -0.43 10.34 0.28
C ILE A 71 -1.47 10.41 1.40
N ASP A 72 -2.75 10.38 1.06
CA ASP A 72 -3.79 10.22 2.06
C ASP A 72 -3.77 8.77 2.61
N PRO A 73 -3.74 8.57 3.94
CA PRO A 73 -3.74 7.24 4.53
C PRO A 73 -4.89 6.33 4.07
N ARG A 74 -6.06 6.90 3.76
CA ARG A 74 -7.23 6.16 3.29
C ARG A 74 -7.06 5.71 1.85
N ASP A 75 -6.42 6.53 1.02
CA ASP A 75 -6.14 6.17 -0.37
C ASP A 75 -5.06 5.09 -0.45
N LEU A 76 -4.07 5.14 0.44
CA LEU A 76 -3.09 4.06 0.61
C LEU A 76 -3.77 2.74 1.00
N GLU A 77 -4.62 2.76 2.03
CA GLU A 77 -5.36 1.57 2.49
C GLU A 77 -6.25 1.02 1.37
N ALA A 78 -6.99 1.88 0.67
CA ALA A 78 -7.84 1.47 -0.44
C ALA A 78 -7.04 0.85 -1.60
N ALA A 79 -5.84 1.36 -1.89
CA ALA A 79 -4.96 0.76 -2.89
C ALA A 79 -4.49 -0.64 -2.46
N LEU A 80 -4.11 -0.82 -1.19
CA LEU A 80 -3.68 -2.11 -0.63
C LEU A 80 -4.82 -3.14 -0.63
N VAL A 81 -6.03 -2.73 -0.28
CA VAL A 81 -7.21 -3.61 -0.32
C VAL A 81 -7.49 -4.09 -1.74
N ARG A 82 -7.43 -3.19 -2.74
CA ARG A 82 -7.60 -3.55 -4.16
C ARG A 82 -6.50 -4.50 -4.64
N ASP A 83 -5.25 -4.25 -4.24
CA ASP A 83 -4.12 -5.11 -4.60
C ASP A 83 -4.25 -6.51 -4.00
N ARG A 84 -4.71 -6.63 -2.75
CA ARG A 84 -5.01 -7.92 -2.14
C ARG A 84 -6.17 -8.63 -2.83
N ALA A 85 -7.26 -7.92 -3.13
CA ALA A 85 -8.46 -8.50 -3.73
C ALA A 85 -8.23 -9.12 -5.10
N LEU A 86 -7.31 -8.58 -5.92
CA LEU A 86 -6.97 -9.22 -7.20
C LEU A 86 -5.72 -10.11 -7.14
N SER A 87 -5.12 -10.28 -5.96
CA SER A 87 -4.08 -11.29 -5.70
C SER A 87 -4.65 -12.57 -5.11
N ASP A 88 -5.90 -12.55 -4.64
CA ASP A 88 -6.69 -13.72 -4.29
C ASP A 88 -7.50 -14.14 -5.52
N PRO A 89 -7.08 -15.14 -6.31
CA PRO A 89 -7.98 -15.77 -7.23
C PRO A 89 -8.96 -16.57 -6.36
N ALA A 90 -10.07 -15.94 -5.98
CA ALA A 90 -11.28 -16.71 -5.78
C ALA A 90 -11.59 -17.30 -7.15
N GLU A 91 -11.01 -18.47 -7.46
CA GLU A 91 -11.43 -19.32 -8.56
C GLU A 91 -12.86 -19.76 -8.23
N PRO A 92 -13.93 -19.24 -8.88
CA PRO A 92 -15.19 -19.96 -8.85
C PRO A 92 -14.91 -21.27 -9.59
N GLY A 93 -15.03 -22.37 -8.87
CA GLY A 93 -14.62 -23.70 -9.31
C GLY A 93 -14.98 -23.99 -10.77
N GLU A 94 -13.95 -24.14 -11.60
CA GLU A 94 -14.00 -24.93 -12.81
C GLU A 94 -13.92 -26.43 -12.41
N ALA A 95 -14.86 -26.83 -11.56
CA ALA A 95 -15.04 -28.18 -11.05
C ALA A 95 -16.51 -28.60 -11.24
N ALA A 96 -17.02 -28.37 -12.45
CA ALA A 96 -18.19 -29.02 -13.07
C ALA A 96 -18.26 -28.38 -14.45
N LEU A 97 -17.86 -29.02 -15.54
CA LEU A 97 -18.58 -30.15 -16.12
C LEU A 97 -17.60 -30.84 -17.07
N SER A 98 -17.00 -31.96 -16.65
CA SER A 98 -16.60 -32.95 -17.65
C SER A 98 -17.89 -33.45 -18.30
N PRO A 99 -18.06 -33.35 -19.63
CA PRO A 99 -19.10 -34.13 -20.28
C PRO A 99 -18.67 -35.59 -20.14
N LEU A 100 -19.41 -36.37 -19.34
CA LEU A 100 -19.30 -37.82 -19.38
C LEU A 100 -19.74 -38.22 -20.79
N GLU A 101 -18.76 -38.43 -21.66
CA GLU A 101 -18.98 -38.98 -22.99
C GLU A 101 -19.76 -40.28 -22.83
N GLU A 102 -21.02 -40.18 -23.23
CA GLU A 102 -21.91 -41.27 -23.58
C GLU A 102 -21.20 -42.16 -24.61
N ARG A 103 -20.60 -43.27 -24.16
CA ARG A 103 -20.08 -44.31 -25.05
C ARG A 103 -20.94 -45.56 -24.86
N SER A 104 -21.91 -45.64 -25.77
CA SER A 104 -22.61 -46.80 -26.37
C SER A 104 -22.01 -48.18 -26.10
#